data_AF-A0A4V1XJC1-F1
#
_entry.id   AF-A0A4V1XJC1-F1
#
_cell.length_a   1.000
_cell.length_b   1.000
_cell.length_c   1.000
_cell.angle_alpha   90.00
_cell.angle_beta   90.00
_cell.angle_gamma   90.00
#
_symmetry.space_group_name_H-M   'P 1'
#
loop_
_entity.id
_entity.type
_entity.pdbx_description
1 polymer ?
#
loop_
_entity_poly.entity_id
_entity_poly.type
_entity_poly.pdbx_seq_one_letter_code
_entity_poly.pdbx_strand_id
1 'polypeptide(L)'
;MTTTRSRKKDNSQASTTDQAAGSKHQIDNKASPTSKRTKKDDDDMERSEDDKLPSPTEAYGPGGARESKPKDKDQAEGKQDTKDTEQRSKNGSSAVEKGERPGVPSNILEKGIIYFFFRGRVGIDKPEGVDDIARSYIVLRPIEKDAKLGEGTIGDAGNSRLVAIPKKVLPQSGRERWIAFVEKTHTSFKKLKDEFLASNDYETKTAGTRHTPAATPVAEGIYAITTTGRESHLAYIITLPSGGLGEVQTEVGLKEKGSFIISTRNPAYPPPGRQSLPGGPEYPKEVQDEFRSLRWIPTNPKHLDVVKTQFLLIGESSGIQKATAPQKKAEGNEEPIEELEKLEDEDTRRMEHLKGDDTASIYSDLEVHAKHYPKLQTTF
;
A
#
# COMPACT_ATOMS: atom_id res chain seq x y z
N MET A 1 65.77 28.32 -44.57
CA MET A 1 67.16 27.86 -44.75
C MET A 1 67.20 26.34 -44.57
N THR A 2 68.00 25.62 -45.35
CA THR A 2 68.02 24.16 -45.35
C THR A 2 69.46 23.65 -45.42
N THR A 3 70.04 23.22 -44.29
CA THR A 3 71.42 22.70 -44.23
C THR A 3 71.59 21.56 -43.22
N THR A 4 71.32 20.38 -43.77
CA THR A 4 71.65 19.00 -43.39
C THR A 4 73.04 18.74 -42.76
N ARG A 5 73.17 17.59 -42.05
CA ARG A 5 74.19 16.50 -42.23
C ARG A 5 75.36 16.32 -41.23
N SER A 6 75.41 15.15 -40.56
CA SER A 6 76.55 14.19 -40.44
C SER A 6 76.14 12.97 -39.57
N ARG A 7 76.31 11.67 -39.94
CA ARG A 7 77.52 10.80 -40.09
C ARG A 7 78.14 10.36 -38.73
N LYS A 8 78.63 9.12 -38.50
CA LYS A 8 78.75 7.85 -39.29
C LYS A 8 79.17 6.65 -38.39
N LYS A 9 78.79 5.39 -38.76
CA LYS A 9 79.42 4.03 -38.57
C LYS A 9 78.34 2.99 -38.18
N ASP A 10 78.18 1.81 -38.82
CA ASP A 10 79.09 0.66 -39.12
C ASP A 10 79.36 -0.20 -37.86
N ASN A 11 78.70 -1.35 -37.61
CA ASN A 11 78.81 -2.71 -38.24
C ASN A 11 79.97 -3.53 -37.60
N SER A 12 79.87 -4.82 -37.19
CA SER A 12 78.92 -5.92 -37.53
C SER A 12 78.49 -6.74 -36.26
N GLN A 13 78.13 -8.05 -36.17
CA GLN A 13 78.41 -9.25 -37.01
C GLN A 13 77.29 -10.34 -37.03
N ALA A 14 77.57 -11.60 -36.63
CA ALA A 14 76.83 -12.85 -36.96
C ALA A 14 76.45 -13.70 -35.69
N SER A 15 75.71 -14.83 -35.70
CA SER A 15 75.48 -15.83 -36.76
C SER A 15 74.25 -16.79 -36.57
N THR A 16 73.67 -17.26 -37.70
CA THR A 16 73.14 -18.63 -38.02
C THR A 16 71.96 -19.33 -37.28
N THR A 17 70.86 -19.59 -38.04
CA THR A 17 69.99 -20.82 -38.15
C THR A 17 69.32 -21.48 -36.90
N ASP A 18 68.20 -22.22 -36.97
CA ASP A 18 67.52 -22.95 -38.07
C ASP A 18 65.99 -23.21 -37.85
N GLN A 19 65.27 -23.69 -38.89
CA GLN A 19 63.99 -24.47 -38.98
C GLN A 19 62.81 -24.26 -37.97
N ALA A 20 61.57 -23.94 -38.38
CA ALA A 20 60.54 -24.71 -39.14
C ALA A 20 59.69 -25.68 -38.27
N ALA A 21 58.41 -25.40 -38.00
CA ALA A 21 57.19 -25.65 -38.82
C ALA A 21 56.56 -27.05 -38.60
N GLY A 22 55.26 -27.11 -38.27
CA GLY A 22 54.57 -28.34 -37.84
C GLY A 22 53.25 -28.66 -38.56
N SER A 23 53.02 -29.96 -38.79
CA SER A 23 51.77 -30.60 -39.25
C SER A 23 51.82 -32.06 -38.73
N LYS A 24 50.79 -32.91 -38.73
CA LYS A 24 49.49 -32.98 -39.43
C LYS A 24 48.37 -33.39 -38.42
N HIS A 25 47.09 -33.51 -38.77
CA HIS A 25 46.53 -34.63 -39.53
C HIS A 25 45.29 -34.22 -40.36
N GLN A 26 45.19 -34.77 -41.57
CA GLN A 26 43.93 -34.89 -42.32
C GLN A 26 43.26 -36.22 -41.97
N ILE A 27 41.94 -36.32 -42.18
CA ILE A 27 41.36 -37.26 -43.16
C ILE A 27 39.88 -36.92 -43.47
N ASP A 28 39.59 -36.87 -44.77
CA ASP A 28 38.35 -37.13 -45.52
C ASP A 28 36.98 -36.49 -45.19
N ASN A 29 36.54 -35.69 -46.17
CA ASN A 29 35.31 -35.87 -46.96
C ASN A 29 33.97 -36.16 -46.25
N LYS A 30 33.10 -35.13 -46.24
CA LYS A 30 31.85 -35.21 -47.03
C LYS A 30 31.34 -33.84 -47.46
N ALA A 31 30.56 -33.82 -48.53
CA ALA A 31 30.12 -32.59 -49.20
C ALA A 31 28.73 -32.11 -48.73
N SER A 32 28.54 -30.80 -48.82
CA SER A 32 27.26 -30.07 -49.01
C SER A 32 26.48 -30.62 -50.23
N PRO A 33 25.20 -30.24 -50.53
CA PRO A 33 24.51 -29.03 -50.06
C PRO A 33 22.97 -29.08 -49.84
N THR A 34 22.41 -27.96 -49.36
CA THR A 34 21.08 -27.36 -49.63
C THR A 34 19.82 -28.22 -49.87
N SER A 35 18.70 -27.86 -49.22
CA SER A 35 17.55 -27.19 -49.88
C SER A 35 16.46 -26.74 -48.87
N LYS A 36 15.29 -26.30 -49.36
CA LYS A 36 14.24 -25.54 -48.62
C LYS A 36 13.07 -26.43 -48.18
N ARG A 37 12.42 -26.06 -47.05
CA ARG A 37 10.96 -25.75 -46.89
C ARG A 37 10.33 -26.29 -45.57
N THR A 38 9.32 -25.58 -45.08
CA THR A 38 8.45 -25.78 -43.88
C THR A 38 8.03 -27.24 -43.56
N LYS A 39 7.68 -27.65 -42.32
CA LYS A 39 6.71 -27.02 -41.38
C LYS A 39 6.64 -27.75 -39.99
N LYS A 40 6.09 -27.08 -38.97
CA LYS A 40 5.51 -27.55 -37.67
C LYS A 40 6.48 -27.99 -36.52
N ASP A 41 6.02 -27.68 -35.29
CA ASP A 41 6.08 -28.42 -34.00
C ASP A 41 7.42 -28.96 -33.47
N ASP A 42 7.77 -28.92 -32.18
CA ASP A 42 7.22 -28.29 -30.95
C ASP A 42 8.43 -27.93 -30.03
N ASP A 43 8.25 -27.10 -28.99
CA ASP A 43 8.37 -27.53 -27.58
C ASP A 43 8.03 -26.37 -26.61
N ASP A 44 7.61 -26.72 -25.39
CA ASP A 44 7.17 -25.77 -24.36
C ASP A 44 8.33 -25.29 -23.46
N MET A 45 8.12 -24.16 -22.79
CA MET A 45 8.86 -23.86 -21.55
C MET A 45 7.92 -23.16 -20.57
N GLU A 46 7.31 -23.96 -19.70
CA GLU A 46 6.32 -23.52 -18.73
C GLU A 46 6.81 -22.38 -17.84
N ARG A 47 5.87 -21.52 -17.45
CA ARG A 47 5.98 -20.69 -16.25
C ARG A 47 4.73 -20.90 -15.43
N SER A 48 4.90 -20.98 -14.11
CA SER A 48 3.85 -21.28 -13.14
C SER A 48 2.62 -20.37 -13.28
N GLU A 49 1.44 -20.94 -13.10
CA GLU A 49 0.16 -20.26 -13.44
C GLU A 49 -0.29 -19.19 -12.43
N ASP A 50 0.35 -19.10 -11.26
CA ASP A 50 -0.04 -18.23 -10.14
C ASP A 50 0.04 -16.71 -10.42
N ASP A 51 0.76 -16.27 -11.45
CA ASP A 51 0.92 -14.82 -11.75
C ASP A 51 -0.26 -14.23 -12.57
N LYS A 52 -1.35 -15.00 -12.73
CA LYS A 52 -2.60 -14.57 -13.36
C LYS A 52 -3.56 -13.95 -12.33
N LEU A 53 -3.69 -12.63 -12.35
CA LEU A 53 -4.74 -11.89 -11.62
C LEU A 53 -6.13 -12.49 -11.93
N PRO A 54 -6.94 -12.88 -10.92
CA PRO A 54 -8.26 -13.47 -11.15
C PRO A 54 -9.26 -12.48 -11.76
N SER A 55 -10.22 -13.02 -12.52
CA SER A 55 -11.23 -12.22 -13.24
C SER A 55 -12.15 -11.46 -12.27
N PRO A 56 -12.55 -10.20 -12.56
CA PRO A 56 -13.45 -9.43 -11.70
C PRO A 56 -14.82 -10.09 -11.40
N THR A 57 -15.24 -11.05 -12.22
CA THR A 57 -16.56 -11.71 -12.17
C THR A 57 -16.78 -12.62 -10.96
N GLU A 58 -15.74 -12.97 -10.19
CA GLU A 58 -15.86 -13.77 -8.97
C GLU A 58 -15.80 -12.94 -7.68
N ALA A 59 -15.51 -11.64 -7.78
CA ALA A 59 -15.41 -10.72 -6.63
C ALA A 59 -16.69 -9.88 -6.38
N TYR A 60 -17.63 -9.86 -7.33
CA TYR A 60 -18.86 -9.06 -7.25
C TYR A 60 -20.06 -9.87 -7.77
N GLY A 61 -20.85 -10.42 -6.85
CA GLY A 61 -22.13 -11.06 -7.18
C GLY A 61 -23.18 -10.03 -7.61
N PRO A 62 -24.01 -10.31 -8.64
CA PRO A 62 -25.08 -9.40 -9.05
C PRO A 62 -26.21 -9.38 -8.00
N GLY A 63 -26.56 -8.19 -7.50
CA GLY A 63 -27.63 -8.00 -6.53
C GLY A 63 -29.01 -8.33 -7.11
N GLY A 64 -29.50 -9.56 -6.88
CA GLY A 64 -30.82 -10.01 -7.28
C GLY A 64 -31.84 -9.90 -6.15
N ALA A 65 -32.71 -8.89 -6.19
CA ALA A 65 -33.78 -8.75 -5.20
C ALA A 65 -34.84 -9.85 -5.33
N ARG A 66 -35.20 -10.51 -4.22
CA ARG A 66 -36.45 -11.26 -4.06
C ARG A 66 -37.04 -11.04 -2.67
N GLU A 67 -38.36 -10.95 -2.63
CA GLU A 67 -39.15 -10.74 -1.42
C GLU A 67 -39.21 -12.02 -0.57
N SER A 68 -39.39 -11.85 0.74
CA SER A 68 -39.82 -12.93 1.64
C SER A 68 -40.99 -12.46 2.49
N LYS A 69 -42.00 -13.33 2.64
CA LYS A 69 -43.09 -13.19 3.62
C LYS A 69 -43.12 -14.44 4.51
N PRO A 70 -43.55 -14.30 5.78
CA PRO A 70 -43.16 -15.22 6.84
C PRO A 70 -44.14 -16.37 7.07
N LYS A 71 -43.69 -17.36 7.84
CA LYS A 71 -44.56 -18.20 8.69
C LYS A 71 -43.96 -18.41 10.07
N ASP A 72 -44.86 -18.77 10.98
CA ASP A 72 -44.77 -19.07 12.41
C ASP A 72 -43.43 -19.68 12.88
N LYS A 73 -42.80 -19.14 13.93
CA LYS A 73 -43.12 -19.31 15.38
C LYS A 73 -43.06 -20.76 15.85
N ASP A 74 -42.20 -20.98 16.85
CA ASP A 74 -42.69 -21.56 18.10
C ASP A 74 -41.90 -20.97 19.30
N GLN A 75 -42.39 -21.16 20.52
CA GLN A 75 -41.82 -20.57 21.75
C GLN A 75 -41.24 -21.62 22.70
N ALA A 76 -40.13 -21.28 23.37
CA ALA A 76 -39.72 -21.89 24.63
C ALA A 76 -39.02 -20.82 25.50
N GLU A 77 -39.49 -20.62 26.74
CA GLU A 77 -38.95 -19.62 27.66
C GLU A 77 -37.71 -20.14 28.42
N GLY A 78 -36.78 -19.22 28.74
CA GLY A 78 -35.57 -19.51 29.55
C GLY A 78 -35.14 -18.30 30.39
N LYS A 79 -35.79 -18.11 31.54
CA LYS A 79 -35.31 -17.26 32.66
C LYS A 79 -34.04 -17.88 33.27
N GLN A 80 -33.09 -17.19 33.89
CA GLN A 80 -32.90 -15.76 34.25
C GLN A 80 -31.35 -15.54 34.37
N ASP A 81 -30.77 -14.36 34.58
CA ASP A 81 -31.29 -13.06 35.04
C ASP A 81 -30.53 -11.89 34.39
N THR A 82 -31.02 -10.66 34.52
CA THR A 82 -30.42 -9.45 33.93
C THR A 82 -29.60 -8.65 34.94
N LYS A 83 -28.33 -9.03 35.10
CA LYS A 83 -27.27 -8.16 35.63
C LYS A 83 -25.94 -8.43 34.93
N ASP A 84 -25.57 -7.57 33.99
CA ASP A 84 -24.36 -6.78 34.20
C ASP A 84 -24.21 -5.58 33.24
N THR A 85 -23.47 -4.58 33.71
CA THR A 85 -22.77 -3.57 32.88
C THR A 85 -23.61 -2.74 31.90
N GLU A 86 -24.56 -1.95 32.42
CA GLU A 86 -24.78 -0.60 31.90
C GLU A 86 -23.56 0.29 32.25
N GLN A 87 -22.38 0.05 31.66
CA GLN A 87 -21.29 1.03 31.68
C GLN A 87 -21.57 2.14 30.67
N ARG A 88 -22.59 2.93 31.05
CA ARG A 88 -22.90 4.28 30.56
C ARG A 88 -21.62 5.07 30.33
N SER A 89 -21.27 5.27 29.05
CA SER A 89 -20.13 6.06 28.61
C SER A 89 -20.27 7.49 29.12
N LYS A 90 -19.55 7.82 30.19
CA LYS A 90 -19.43 9.19 30.69
C LYS A 90 -18.30 9.87 29.94
N ASN A 91 -18.60 11.04 29.40
CA ASN A 91 -17.78 11.84 28.49
C ASN A 91 -17.60 11.19 27.11
N GLY A 92 -18.61 11.36 26.25
CA GLY A 92 -18.49 11.17 24.81
C GLY A 92 -17.75 12.34 24.15
N SER A 93 -16.50 12.56 24.54
CA SER A 93 -15.56 13.46 23.87
C SER A 93 -14.62 12.63 22.99
N SER A 94 -14.61 12.92 21.70
CA SER A 94 -13.57 12.43 20.78
C SER A 94 -12.20 12.97 21.23
N ALA A 95 -11.15 12.18 21.06
CA ALA A 95 -9.76 12.65 21.25
C ALA A 95 -9.32 13.72 20.21
N VAL A 96 -10.15 14.08 19.22
CA VAL A 96 -9.86 15.21 18.32
C VAL A 96 -10.27 16.54 18.97
N GLU A 97 -9.31 17.25 19.54
CA GLU A 97 -9.52 18.59 20.09
C GLU A 97 -9.31 19.63 18.98
N LYS A 98 -10.37 20.36 18.63
CA LYS A 98 -10.47 21.18 17.40
C LYS A 98 -10.04 22.63 17.59
N GLY A 99 -9.35 23.19 16.59
CA GLY A 99 -9.09 24.64 16.51
C GLY A 99 -8.05 25.17 17.50
N GLU A 100 -7.18 24.30 18.02
CA GLU A 100 -6.24 24.64 19.10
C GLU A 100 -4.77 24.74 18.66
N ARG A 101 -4.40 24.28 17.45
CA ARG A 101 -3.01 24.30 16.99
C ARG A 101 -2.73 25.47 16.02
N PRO A 102 -2.08 26.56 16.47
CA PRO A 102 -1.59 27.60 15.58
C PRO A 102 -0.35 27.13 14.81
N GLY A 103 0.00 27.84 13.72
CA GLY A 103 1.30 27.70 13.04
C GLY A 103 1.43 26.56 12.04
N VAL A 104 0.43 25.67 11.94
CA VAL A 104 0.42 24.46 11.08
C VAL A 104 0.83 24.78 9.63
N PRO A 105 1.85 24.10 9.06
CA PRO A 105 2.42 24.47 7.76
C PRO A 105 1.43 24.32 6.60
N SER A 106 1.26 25.36 5.77
CA SER A 106 0.26 25.37 4.69
C SER A 106 0.52 24.37 3.55
N ASN A 107 1.72 23.78 3.47
CA ASN A 107 2.04 22.67 2.57
C ASN A 107 1.61 21.29 3.09
N ILE A 108 1.07 21.19 4.31
CA ILE A 108 0.25 20.05 4.74
C ILE A 108 -1.16 20.21 4.16
N LEU A 109 -1.53 19.33 3.24
CA LEU A 109 -2.84 19.30 2.60
C LEU A 109 -3.91 18.62 3.48
N GLU A 110 -3.52 17.62 4.25
CA GLU A 110 -4.35 16.85 5.21
C GLU A 110 -3.45 16.17 6.24
N LYS A 111 -3.97 15.85 7.42
CA LYS A 111 -3.33 14.97 8.42
C LYS A 111 -4.37 14.06 9.11
N GLY A 112 -3.90 13.05 9.85
CA GLY A 112 -4.77 12.18 10.65
C GLY A 112 -4.11 10.87 11.08
N ILE A 113 -4.92 9.85 11.37
CA ILE A 113 -4.47 8.51 11.77
C ILE A 113 -4.44 7.57 10.56
N ILE A 114 -3.42 6.72 10.48
CA ILE A 114 -3.19 5.72 9.44
C ILE A 114 -3.03 4.32 10.05
N TYR A 115 -3.77 3.36 9.51
CA TYR A 115 -3.72 1.96 9.94
C TYR A 115 -3.35 1.09 8.74
N PHE A 116 -2.33 0.25 8.90
CA PHE A 116 -1.90 -0.70 7.89
C PHE A 116 -2.47 -2.08 8.21
N PHE A 117 -3.07 -2.71 7.21
CA PHE A 117 -3.70 -4.03 7.33
C PHE A 117 -3.25 -4.95 6.19
N PHE A 118 -3.33 -6.26 6.41
CA PHE A 118 -3.39 -7.24 5.32
C PHE A 118 -4.61 -8.15 5.45
N ARG A 119 -4.90 -8.93 4.41
CA ARG A 119 -5.67 -10.18 4.52
C ARG A 119 -4.84 -11.34 4.00
N GLY A 120 -4.92 -12.49 4.67
CA GLY A 120 -4.38 -13.75 4.17
C GLY A 120 -5.07 -14.23 2.90
N ARG A 121 -4.49 -15.22 2.22
CA ARG A 121 -5.13 -15.97 1.13
C ARG A 121 -6.42 -16.65 1.62
N VAL A 122 -7.28 -17.01 0.68
CA VAL A 122 -8.52 -17.76 0.95
C VAL A 122 -8.18 -19.02 1.77
N GLY A 123 -8.78 -19.16 2.96
CA GLY A 123 -8.52 -20.25 3.89
C GLY A 123 -7.25 -20.16 4.74
N ILE A 124 -6.51 -19.05 4.72
CA ILE A 124 -5.30 -18.84 5.56
C ILE A 124 -5.55 -17.71 6.57
N ASP A 125 -6.13 -18.06 7.72
CA ASP A 125 -6.43 -17.12 8.81
C ASP A 125 -5.20 -16.64 9.59
N LYS A 126 -4.08 -17.35 9.45
CA LYS A 126 -2.77 -17.01 10.04
C LYS A 126 -1.69 -17.22 8.97
N PRO A 127 -1.33 -16.16 8.22
CA PRO A 127 -0.17 -16.21 7.33
C PRO A 127 1.12 -16.52 8.09
N GLU A 128 1.92 -17.48 7.62
CA GLU A 128 3.23 -17.83 8.21
C GLU A 128 4.40 -17.16 7.45
N GLY A 129 4.08 -16.18 6.59
CA GLY A 129 5.03 -15.34 5.86
C GLY A 129 4.34 -14.42 4.86
N VAL A 130 5.10 -13.54 4.20
CA VAL A 130 4.55 -12.62 3.17
C VAL A 130 3.84 -13.37 2.04
N ASP A 131 4.25 -14.58 1.67
CA ASP A 131 3.66 -15.26 0.52
C ASP A 131 2.21 -15.72 0.72
N ASP A 132 1.79 -15.91 1.98
CA ASP A 132 0.42 -16.21 2.39
C ASP A 132 -0.49 -14.97 2.42
N ILE A 133 0.07 -13.76 2.31
CA ILE A 133 -0.74 -12.54 2.18
C ILE A 133 -1.39 -12.50 0.79
N ALA A 134 -2.69 -12.21 0.76
CA ALA A 134 -3.42 -11.94 -0.48
C ALA A 134 -3.17 -10.51 -0.96
N ARG A 135 -3.37 -9.53 -0.08
CA ARG A 135 -3.11 -8.10 -0.36
C ARG A 135 -3.03 -7.23 0.91
N SER A 136 -2.37 -6.09 0.79
CA SER A 136 -2.31 -5.03 1.80
C SER A 136 -3.44 -4.00 1.62
N TYR A 137 -3.78 -3.31 2.70
CA TYR A 137 -4.73 -2.21 2.76
C TYR A 137 -4.19 -1.09 3.66
N ILE A 138 -4.68 0.14 3.43
CA ILE A 138 -4.47 1.29 4.30
C ILE A 138 -5.84 1.87 4.65
N VAL A 139 -6.10 2.10 5.94
CA VAL A 139 -7.21 2.93 6.40
C VAL A 139 -6.64 4.30 6.74
N LEU A 140 -7.18 5.36 6.11
CA LEU A 140 -6.84 6.75 6.42
C LEU A 140 -8.01 7.40 7.16
N ARG A 141 -7.74 8.12 8.24
CA ARG A 141 -8.74 8.77 9.08
C ARG A 141 -8.36 10.25 9.29
N PRO A 142 -8.84 11.16 8.42
CA PRO A 142 -8.49 12.57 8.48
C PRO A 142 -8.94 13.24 9.78
N ILE A 143 -8.16 14.21 10.24
CA ILE A 143 -8.57 15.20 11.27
C ILE A 143 -8.47 16.62 10.71
N GLU A 144 -9.03 17.60 11.41
CA GLU A 144 -8.90 19.00 11.05
C GLU A 144 -7.44 19.48 11.21
N LYS A 145 -6.97 20.37 10.33
CA LYS A 145 -5.53 20.71 10.24
C LYS A 145 -4.98 21.34 11.51
N ASP A 146 -5.81 22.13 12.17
CA ASP A 146 -5.59 22.85 13.43
C ASP A 146 -6.06 22.06 14.66
N ALA A 147 -6.51 20.82 14.48
CA ALA A 147 -6.80 19.92 15.60
C ALA A 147 -5.53 19.29 16.19
N LYS A 148 -5.61 18.85 17.44
CA LYS A 148 -4.59 18.05 18.14
C LYS A 148 -5.22 16.75 18.65
N LEU A 149 -4.40 15.81 19.12
CA LEU A 149 -4.87 14.57 19.74
C LEU A 149 -4.77 14.66 21.27
N GLY A 150 -5.90 14.42 21.94
CA GLY A 150 -6.03 14.30 23.40
C GLY A 150 -6.12 12.85 23.86
N GLU A 151 -6.61 12.63 25.07
CA GLU A 151 -6.77 11.28 25.65
C GLU A 151 -7.96 10.50 25.06
N GLY A 152 -7.78 9.18 24.91
CA GLY A 152 -8.86 8.23 24.62
C GLY A 152 -9.05 7.89 23.14
N THR A 153 -10.22 7.35 22.80
CA THR A 153 -10.53 6.95 21.42
C THR A 153 -10.87 8.16 20.57
N ILE A 154 -10.36 8.19 19.34
CA ILE A 154 -10.61 9.29 18.42
C ILE A 154 -12.05 9.33 17.89
N GLY A 155 -12.78 8.20 17.98
CA GLY A 155 -14.24 8.11 17.77
C GLY A 155 -14.71 8.12 16.31
N ASP A 156 -15.95 7.67 16.07
CA ASP A 156 -16.49 7.57 14.70
C ASP A 156 -16.90 8.93 14.09
N ALA A 157 -15.94 9.63 13.50
CA ALA A 157 -16.20 10.82 12.69
C ALA A 157 -16.85 10.53 11.32
N GLY A 158 -17.12 9.26 10.97
CA GLY A 158 -17.76 8.88 9.70
C GLY A 158 -16.96 9.22 8.43
N ASN A 159 -15.70 9.62 8.56
CA ASN A 159 -14.89 10.19 7.47
C ASN A 159 -13.79 9.25 6.93
N SER A 160 -13.71 8.01 7.43
CA SER A 160 -12.61 7.09 7.13
C SER A 160 -12.58 6.69 5.64
N ARG A 161 -11.37 6.58 5.07
CA ARG A 161 -11.15 6.07 3.71
C ARG A 161 -10.46 4.71 3.76
N LEU A 162 -10.99 3.73 3.03
CA LEU A 162 -10.35 2.44 2.83
C LEU A 162 -9.64 2.42 1.47
N VAL A 163 -8.32 2.23 1.49
CA VAL A 163 -7.48 2.05 0.30
C VAL A 163 -7.05 0.59 0.23
N ALA A 164 -7.29 -0.05 -0.91
CA ALA A 164 -6.72 -1.35 -1.23
C ALA A 164 -5.49 -1.21 -2.12
N ILE A 165 -4.48 -2.05 -1.86
CA ILE A 165 -3.25 -2.12 -2.63
C ILE A 165 -3.18 -3.52 -3.23
N PRO A 166 -3.17 -3.71 -4.56
CA PRO A 166 -3.22 -5.02 -5.20
C PRO A 166 -1.85 -5.74 -5.20
N LYS A 167 -1.16 -5.72 -4.05
CA LYS A 167 0.13 -6.35 -3.76
C LYS A 167 0.19 -6.76 -2.29
N LYS A 168 1.10 -7.68 -1.97
CA LYS A 168 1.36 -8.20 -0.61
C LYS A 168 2.20 -7.25 0.25
N VAL A 169 3.01 -6.43 -0.42
CA VAL A 169 4.00 -5.52 0.18
C VAL A 169 3.85 -4.10 -0.37
N LEU A 170 4.19 -3.12 0.46
CA LEU A 170 4.26 -1.70 0.16
C LEU A 170 5.53 -1.37 -0.66
N PRO A 171 5.54 -0.30 -1.46
CA PRO A 171 6.70 0.05 -2.28
C PRO A 171 7.75 0.75 -1.41
N GLN A 172 8.94 0.18 -1.29
CA GLN A 172 10.03 0.68 -0.44
C GLN A 172 10.96 1.66 -1.17
N SER A 173 11.02 1.61 -2.51
CA SER A 173 11.87 2.48 -3.34
C SER A 173 11.13 3.16 -4.50
N GLY A 174 11.72 4.24 -5.04
CA GLY A 174 11.16 4.98 -6.19
C GLY A 174 11.13 4.21 -7.52
N ARG A 175 11.58 2.94 -7.52
CA ARG A 175 11.44 2.02 -8.66
C ARG A 175 10.14 1.22 -8.56
N GLU A 176 9.66 0.93 -7.35
CA GLU A 176 8.38 0.27 -7.12
C GLU A 176 7.24 1.29 -7.16
N ARG A 177 6.15 0.91 -7.83
CA ARG A 177 4.95 1.75 -7.96
C ARG A 177 3.73 0.87 -8.16
N TRP A 178 2.83 0.89 -7.20
CA TRP A 178 1.58 0.15 -7.23
C TRP A 178 0.43 1.08 -7.60
N ILE A 179 -0.60 0.58 -8.30
CA ILE A 179 -1.85 1.31 -8.44
C ILE A 179 -2.73 0.92 -7.27
N ALA A 180 -2.73 1.75 -6.24
CA ALA A 180 -3.68 1.67 -5.15
C ALA A 180 -5.05 2.21 -5.62
N PHE A 181 -6.12 1.78 -4.97
CA PHE A 181 -7.44 2.30 -5.24
C PHE A 181 -8.28 2.45 -3.97
N VAL A 182 -9.11 3.49 -3.94
CA VAL A 182 -10.03 3.77 -2.83
C VAL A 182 -11.27 2.89 -2.97
N GLU A 183 -11.44 1.93 -2.07
CA GLU A 183 -12.62 1.04 -2.04
C GLU A 183 -13.82 1.69 -1.34
N LYS A 184 -13.59 2.50 -0.30
CA LYS A 184 -14.66 3.16 0.48
C LYS A 184 -14.22 4.56 0.92
N THR A 185 -15.15 5.52 0.91
CA THR A 185 -14.97 6.90 1.40
C THR A 185 -16.12 7.27 2.32
N HIS A 186 -15.89 8.24 3.21
CA HIS A 186 -16.84 8.62 4.27
C HIS A 186 -17.39 7.39 5.01
N THR A 187 -16.47 6.55 5.49
CA THR A 187 -16.77 5.24 6.07
C THR A 187 -16.82 5.35 7.59
N SER A 188 -17.94 4.94 8.16
CA SER A 188 -18.11 4.75 9.61
C SER A 188 -17.39 3.50 10.11
N PHE A 189 -17.04 3.45 11.39
CA PHE A 189 -16.48 2.27 12.05
C PHE A 189 -17.39 1.06 11.92
N LYS A 190 -18.71 1.23 12.09
CA LYS A 190 -19.67 0.14 11.86
C LYS A 190 -19.50 -0.46 10.46
N LYS A 191 -19.32 0.39 9.45
CA LYS A 191 -19.15 -0.04 8.05
C LYS A 191 -17.76 -0.64 7.77
N LEU A 192 -16.69 -0.13 8.38
CA LEU A 192 -15.38 -0.77 8.35
C LEU A 192 -15.41 -2.15 9.02
N LYS A 193 -16.06 -2.26 10.19
CA LYS A 193 -16.21 -3.53 10.92
C LYS A 193 -16.96 -4.57 10.09
N ASP A 194 -18.14 -4.21 9.60
CA ASP A 194 -19.07 -5.11 8.91
C ASP A 194 -18.59 -5.46 7.48
N GLU A 195 -17.91 -4.54 6.76
CA GLU A 195 -17.53 -4.74 5.35
C GLU A 195 -16.01 -4.87 5.09
N PHE A 196 -15.14 -4.74 6.10
CA PHE A 196 -13.68 -4.79 5.90
C PHE A 196 -12.89 -5.51 7.01
N LEU A 197 -13.22 -5.38 8.30
CA LEU A 197 -12.48 -6.08 9.35
C LEU A 197 -12.90 -7.55 9.48
N ALA A 198 -14.20 -7.85 9.36
CA ALA A 198 -14.73 -9.20 9.47
C ALA A 198 -14.22 -10.16 8.39
N SER A 199 -14.03 -11.43 8.77
CA SER A 199 -13.95 -12.54 7.81
C SER A 199 -15.30 -12.73 7.08
N ASN A 200 -15.27 -13.40 5.93
CA ASN A 200 -16.48 -13.63 5.13
C ASN A 200 -16.43 -14.97 4.38
N ASP A 201 -17.40 -15.84 4.68
CA ASP A 201 -17.69 -17.05 3.92
C ASP A 201 -18.58 -16.77 2.71
N TYR A 202 -18.32 -17.44 1.59
CA TYR A 202 -19.12 -17.29 0.37
C TYR A 202 -19.10 -18.57 -0.47
N GLU A 203 -20.24 -18.93 -1.08
CA GLU A 203 -20.33 -20.07 -1.99
C GLU A 203 -19.77 -19.73 -3.37
N THR A 204 -18.94 -20.62 -3.91
CA THR A 204 -18.48 -20.59 -5.30
C THR A 204 -19.10 -21.73 -6.11
N LYS A 205 -19.42 -21.44 -7.38
CA LYS A 205 -20.10 -22.37 -8.31
C LYS A 205 -19.28 -23.62 -8.66
N THR A 206 -17.98 -23.62 -8.36
CA THR A 206 -16.98 -24.59 -8.83
C THR A 206 -16.18 -25.24 -7.72
N ALA A 207 -16.04 -24.58 -6.55
CA ALA A 207 -15.20 -25.04 -5.45
C ALA A 207 -15.90 -25.02 -4.08
N GLY A 208 -17.24 -24.88 -4.04
CA GLY A 208 -18.00 -24.84 -2.80
C GLY A 208 -17.75 -23.57 -1.97
N THR A 209 -17.97 -23.65 -0.67
CA THR A 209 -17.76 -22.54 0.28
C THR A 209 -16.28 -22.19 0.39
N ARG A 210 -15.97 -20.89 0.28
CA ARG A 210 -14.64 -20.32 0.49
C ARG A 210 -14.65 -19.36 1.66
N HIS A 211 -13.63 -19.46 2.52
CA HIS A 211 -13.40 -18.53 3.62
C HIS A 211 -12.47 -17.38 3.19
N THR A 212 -12.90 -16.13 3.37
CA THR A 212 -12.01 -14.97 3.28
C THR A 212 -11.60 -14.56 4.70
N PRO A 213 -10.32 -14.68 5.09
CA PRO A 213 -9.85 -14.28 6.41
C PRO A 213 -10.20 -12.84 6.78
N ALA A 214 -10.28 -12.58 8.08
CA ALA A 214 -10.40 -11.24 8.65
C ALA A 214 -9.20 -10.34 8.28
N ALA A 215 -9.33 -9.03 8.43
CA ALA A 215 -8.21 -8.11 8.23
C ALA A 215 -7.28 -8.13 9.47
N THR A 216 -6.01 -8.44 9.26
CA THR A 216 -4.97 -8.44 10.30
C THR A 216 -4.30 -7.07 10.35
N PRO A 217 -4.27 -6.38 11.50
CA PRO A 217 -3.55 -5.12 11.68
C PRO A 217 -2.04 -5.40 11.70
N VAL A 218 -1.29 -4.57 11.00
CA VAL A 218 0.16 -4.67 10.90
C VAL A 218 0.82 -3.55 11.69
N ALA A 219 0.33 -2.32 11.53
CA ALA A 219 0.84 -1.16 12.21
C ALA A 219 -0.23 -0.06 12.26
N GLU A 220 -0.05 0.89 13.16
CA GLU A 220 -0.88 2.07 13.33
C GLU A 220 0.03 3.28 13.64
N GLY A 221 -0.46 4.49 13.40
CA GLY A 221 0.29 5.71 13.59
C GLY A 221 -0.32 6.91 12.89
N ILE A 222 0.46 7.97 12.74
CA ILE A 222 0.00 9.26 12.23
C ILE A 222 0.47 9.50 10.79
N TYR A 223 -0.29 10.29 10.03
CA TYR A 223 0.05 10.66 8.66
C TYR A 223 -0.19 12.14 8.35
N ALA A 224 0.52 12.62 7.32
CA ALA A 224 0.20 13.84 6.61
C ALA A 224 0.24 13.60 5.10
N ILE A 225 -0.75 14.12 4.38
CA ILE A 225 -0.62 14.36 2.94
C ILE A 225 0.02 15.74 2.78
N THR A 226 1.27 15.78 2.33
CA THR A 226 2.00 17.02 2.08
C THR A 226 2.17 17.29 0.59
N THR A 227 2.59 18.50 0.22
CA THR A 227 2.99 18.81 -1.16
C THR A 227 4.31 19.55 -1.26
N THR A 228 5.07 19.23 -2.32
CA THR A 228 6.24 19.98 -2.77
C THR A 228 5.91 20.99 -3.88
N GLY A 229 4.62 21.14 -4.23
CA GLY A 229 4.12 21.92 -5.37
C GLY A 229 4.26 21.23 -6.72
N ARG A 230 5.15 20.23 -6.86
CA ARG A 230 5.21 19.32 -8.02
C ARG A 230 4.66 17.94 -7.70
N GLU A 231 4.87 17.46 -6.48
CA GLU A 231 4.49 16.12 -6.03
C GLU A 231 3.64 16.25 -4.76
N SER A 232 2.80 15.25 -4.50
CA SER A 232 2.12 15.05 -3.23
C SER A 232 2.70 13.81 -2.58
N HIS A 233 2.89 13.84 -1.26
CA HIS A 233 3.43 12.72 -0.50
C HIS A 233 2.46 12.31 0.59
N LEU A 234 2.27 11.01 0.79
CA LEU A 234 1.72 10.46 2.02
C LEU A 234 2.90 10.17 2.95
N ALA A 235 3.20 11.12 3.85
CA ALA A 235 4.14 10.93 4.95
C ALA A 235 3.46 10.19 6.10
N TYR A 236 4.19 9.33 6.80
CA TYR A 236 3.67 8.63 7.97
C TYR A 236 4.76 8.37 9.02
N ILE A 237 4.34 8.28 10.27
CA ILE A 237 5.16 7.82 11.40
C ILE A 237 4.36 6.75 12.15
N ILE A 238 5.00 5.61 12.44
CA ILE A 238 4.38 4.47 13.12
C ILE A 238 4.49 4.66 14.64
N THR A 239 3.36 4.57 15.35
CA THR A 239 3.28 4.59 16.82
C THR A 239 3.05 3.20 17.41
N LEU A 240 2.36 2.31 16.68
CA LEU A 240 2.22 0.89 17.02
C LEU A 240 2.72 -0.03 15.88
N PRO A 241 3.57 -1.04 16.14
CA PRO A 241 3.82 -1.65 17.45
C PRO A 241 4.69 -0.81 18.38
N SER A 242 4.33 -0.76 19.67
CA SER A 242 4.97 0.09 20.69
C SER A 242 6.42 -0.30 20.97
N GLY A 243 6.78 -1.57 20.69
CA GLY A 243 8.15 -2.08 20.73
C GLY A 243 9.00 -1.79 19.48
N GLY A 244 8.49 -0.99 18.53
CA GLY A 244 9.11 -0.76 17.23
C GLY A 244 8.71 -1.78 16.15
N LEU A 245 9.31 -1.68 14.96
CA LEU A 245 8.97 -2.57 13.85
C LEU A 245 9.54 -3.98 14.04
N GLY A 246 8.68 -4.98 13.89
CA GLY A 246 9.08 -6.38 13.80
C GLY A 246 9.39 -6.85 12.38
N GLU A 247 9.57 -8.15 12.26
CA GLU A 247 9.72 -8.90 11.01
C GLU A 247 8.52 -8.63 10.07
N VAL A 248 7.30 -8.82 10.56
CA VAL A 248 6.06 -8.66 9.76
C VAL A 248 5.97 -7.25 9.15
N GLN A 249 6.22 -6.21 9.96
CA GLN A 249 6.19 -4.82 9.51
C GLN A 249 7.27 -4.55 8.46
N THR A 250 8.47 -5.09 8.69
CA THR A 250 9.64 -4.94 7.80
C THR A 250 9.40 -5.64 6.46
N GLU A 251 8.91 -6.88 6.46
CA GLU A 251 8.69 -7.66 5.24
C GLU A 251 7.51 -7.14 4.40
N VAL A 252 6.44 -6.61 5.01
CA VAL A 252 5.40 -5.89 4.23
C VAL A 252 5.87 -4.52 3.72
N GLY A 253 7.06 -4.06 4.09
CA GLY A 253 7.71 -2.88 3.51
C GLY A 253 7.50 -1.56 4.26
N LEU A 254 7.14 -1.59 5.54
CA LEU A 254 7.03 -0.39 6.38
C LEU A 254 8.42 0.14 6.81
N LYS A 255 8.42 1.36 7.34
CA LYS A 255 9.55 2.08 7.95
C LYS A 255 9.01 2.86 9.15
N GLU A 256 9.80 3.08 10.20
CA GLU A 256 9.35 3.81 11.42
C GLU A 256 8.83 5.21 11.07
N LYS A 257 9.64 5.98 10.32
CA LYS A 257 9.26 7.25 9.69
C LYS A 257 9.44 7.11 8.17
N GLY A 258 8.36 7.27 7.41
CA GLY A 258 8.33 6.94 5.98
C GLY A 258 7.50 7.89 5.13
N SER A 259 7.60 7.74 3.80
CA SER A 259 6.65 8.38 2.89
C SER A 259 6.48 7.62 1.57
N PHE A 260 5.37 7.89 0.90
CA PHE A 260 5.10 7.47 -0.47
C PHE A 260 4.78 8.70 -1.33
N ILE A 261 5.30 8.79 -2.56
CA ILE A 261 4.80 9.77 -3.54
C ILE A 261 3.45 9.27 -4.05
N ILE A 262 2.42 10.12 -4.00
CA ILE A 262 1.06 9.80 -4.42
C ILE A 262 0.60 10.67 -5.59
N SER A 263 0.17 10.02 -6.67
CA SER A 263 -0.32 10.69 -7.89
C SER A 263 -1.60 10.08 -8.41
N THR A 264 -2.64 10.89 -8.51
CA THR A 264 -4.00 10.50 -8.92
C THR A 264 -4.06 10.23 -10.42
N ARG A 265 -4.74 9.15 -10.80
CA ARG A 265 -4.96 8.72 -12.19
C ARG A 265 -6.16 9.42 -12.81
N ASN A 266 -6.00 9.89 -14.05
CA ASN A 266 -7.12 10.35 -14.87
C ASN A 266 -7.86 9.15 -15.52
N PRO A 267 -9.16 8.95 -15.25
CA PRO A 267 -9.94 7.84 -15.82
C PRO A 267 -10.17 7.95 -17.33
N ALA A 268 -10.08 9.15 -17.92
CA ALA A 268 -10.29 9.38 -19.35
C ALA A 268 -9.21 8.73 -20.25
N TYR A 269 -8.08 8.31 -19.68
CA TYR A 269 -7.04 7.56 -20.38
C TYR A 269 -7.19 6.05 -20.10
N PRO A 270 -6.67 5.15 -20.95
CA PRO A 270 -6.63 3.72 -20.65
C PRO A 270 -5.71 3.40 -19.45
N PRO A 271 -5.83 2.21 -18.83
CA PRO A 271 -4.85 1.70 -17.86
C PRO A 271 -3.41 1.70 -18.40
N PRO A 272 -2.38 1.76 -17.55
CA PRO A 272 -1.00 1.55 -17.97
C PRO A 272 -0.70 0.06 -18.20
N GLY A 273 0.06 -0.25 -19.25
CA GLY A 273 0.39 -1.64 -19.62
C GLY A 273 -0.84 -2.44 -20.07
N ARG A 274 -0.84 -3.74 -19.77
CA ARG A 274 -1.97 -4.67 -20.03
C ARG A 274 -2.77 -4.99 -18.75
N GLN A 275 -2.71 -4.12 -17.72
CA GLN A 275 -3.41 -4.36 -16.47
C GLN A 275 -4.92 -4.15 -16.63
N SER A 276 -5.70 -5.20 -16.33
CA SER A 276 -7.12 -5.04 -16.03
C SER A 276 -7.23 -4.32 -14.68
N LEU A 277 -7.80 -3.12 -14.69
CA LEU A 277 -8.15 -2.38 -13.48
C LEU A 277 -9.67 -2.49 -13.25
N PRO A 278 -10.16 -2.37 -12.00
CA PRO A 278 -11.58 -2.16 -11.75
C PRO A 278 -12.07 -0.88 -12.45
N GLY A 279 -13.40 -0.75 -12.59
CA GLY A 279 -14.02 0.44 -13.15
C GLY A 279 -13.51 1.71 -12.46
N GLY A 280 -13.31 2.78 -13.24
CA GLY A 280 -12.73 4.03 -12.74
C GLY A 280 -13.64 4.82 -11.79
N PRO A 281 -13.10 5.86 -11.13
CA PRO A 281 -13.88 6.80 -10.34
C PRO A 281 -14.83 7.63 -11.21
N GLU A 282 -15.97 8.00 -10.64
CA GLU A 282 -16.94 8.93 -11.21
C GLU A 282 -16.68 10.31 -10.59
N TYR A 283 -15.68 11.03 -11.11
CA TYR A 283 -15.25 12.31 -10.55
C TYR A 283 -16.29 13.43 -10.76
N PRO A 284 -16.53 14.29 -9.75
CA PRO A 284 -17.16 15.59 -9.94
C PRO A 284 -16.41 16.44 -10.97
N LYS A 285 -17.11 17.32 -11.69
CA LYS A 285 -16.52 18.11 -12.79
C LYS A 285 -15.28 18.90 -12.37
N GLU A 286 -15.26 19.44 -11.16
CA GLU A 286 -14.11 20.16 -10.57
C GLU A 286 -12.83 19.31 -10.62
N VAL A 287 -12.87 18.11 -10.04
CA VAL A 287 -11.76 17.15 -10.01
C VAL A 287 -11.42 16.66 -11.43
N GLN A 288 -12.41 16.51 -12.30
CA GLN A 288 -12.18 16.08 -13.69
C GLN A 288 -11.49 17.18 -14.52
N ASP A 289 -11.80 18.46 -14.29
CA ASP A 289 -11.20 19.62 -14.96
C ASP A 289 -9.74 19.85 -14.49
N GLU A 290 -9.41 19.53 -13.23
CA GLU A 290 -8.06 19.65 -12.66
C GLU A 290 -7.00 18.83 -13.41
N PHE A 291 -7.36 17.66 -13.95
CA PHE A 291 -6.46 16.87 -14.79
C PHE A 291 -6.08 17.58 -16.10
N ARG A 292 -6.92 18.46 -16.64
CA ARG A 292 -6.75 19.06 -17.98
C ARG A 292 -6.51 17.96 -19.03
N SER A 293 -5.33 17.93 -19.66
CA SER A 293 -4.87 16.89 -20.59
C SER A 293 -3.78 15.97 -20.01
N LEU A 294 -3.67 15.90 -18.67
CA LEU A 294 -2.69 15.08 -17.97
C LEU A 294 -3.30 13.71 -17.62
N ARG A 295 -2.49 12.66 -17.78
CA ARG A 295 -2.84 11.29 -17.36
C ARG A 295 -2.73 11.09 -15.84
N TRP A 296 -1.91 11.91 -15.20
CA TRP A 296 -1.52 11.85 -13.80
C TRP A 296 -1.38 13.28 -13.26
N ILE A 297 -1.87 13.52 -12.05
CA ILE A 297 -1.66 14.77 -11.30
C ILE A 297 -1.23 14.45 -9.86
N PRO A 298 -0.61 15.39 -9.12
CA PRO A 298 -0.36 15.21 -7.69
C PRO A 298 -1.68 14.97 -6.96
N THR A 299 -1.71 14.05 -6.00
CA THR A 299 -2.96 13.78 -5.27
C THR A 299 -3.31 14.95 -4.34
N ASN A 300 -4.47 15.56 -4.57
CA ASN A 300 -5.15 16.38 -3.58
C ASN A 300 -6.02 15.46 -2.71
N PRO A 301 -6.14 15.68 -1.38
CA PRO A 301 -7.02 14.88 -0.51
C PRO A 301 -8.43 14.66 -1.06
N LYS A 302 -9.06 15.67 -1.67
CA LYS A 302 -10.42 15.58 -2.22
C LYS A 302 -10.57 14.57 -3.37
N HIS A 303 -9.47 14.15 -4.02
CA HIS A 303 -9.51 13.06 -5.00
C HIS A 303 -9.79 11.72 -4.30
N LEU A 304 -9.25 11.53 -3.09
CA LEU A 304 -9.38 10.32 -2.30
C LEU A 304 -10.77 10.18 -1.67
N ASP A 305 -11.59 11.23 -1.65
CA ASP A 305 -12.99 11.18 -1.21
C ASP A 305 -13.95 10.62 -2.27
N VAL A 306 -13.46 10.32 -3.48
CA VAL A 306 -14.22 9.63 -4.53
C VAL A 306 -13.92 8.12 -4.56
N VAL A 307 -14.98 7.31 -4.51
CA VAL A 307 -14.89 5.84 -4.56
C VAL A 307 -14.37 5.37 -5.93
N LYS A 308 -13.58 4.30 -5.94
CA LYS A 308 -12.77 3.79 -7.06
C LYS A 308 -11.62 4.71 -7.51
N THR A 309 -11.29 5.80 -6.79
CA THR A 309 -10.13 6.64 -7.13
C THR A 309 -8.87 5.81 -7.21
N GLN A 310 -8.24 5.81 -8.39
CA GLN A 310 -7.00 5.08 -8.66
C GLN A 310 -5.83 6.05 -8.55
N PHE A 311 -4.77 5.67 -7.85
CA PHE A 311 -3.56 6.47 -7.73
C PHE A 311 -2.30 5.61 -7.70
N LEU A 312 -1.18 6.16 -8.17
CA LEU A 312 0.12 5.55 -7.94
C LEU A 312 0.51 5.78 -6.49
N LEU A 313 0.84 4.69 -5.80
CA LEU A 313 1.61 4.67 -4.56
C LEU A 313 3.05 4.30 -4.95
N ILE A 314 3.99 5.22 -4.78
CA ILE A 314 5.39 5.07 -5.20
C ILE A 314 6.27 5.17 -3.96
N GLY A 315 7.22 4.25 -3.79
CA GLY A 315 8.09 4.22 -2.61
C GLY A 315 9.06 5.40 -2.58
N GLU A 316 9.32 5.97 -1.41
CA GLU A 316 10.40 6.96 -1.25
C GLU A 316 11.63 6.33 -0.57
N SER A 317 12.76 6.39 -1.27
CA SER A 317 14.05 5.89 -0.78
C SER A 317 14.68 6.85 0.24
N SER A 318 14.41 8.14 0.14
CA SER A 318 14.80 9.19 1.12
C SER A 318 13.76 9.37 2.23
N GLY A 319 13.24 8.24 2.74
CA GLY A 319 12.39 8.17 3.94
C GLY A 319 11.21 9.14 3.94
N ILE A 320 11.12 9.93 5.00
CA ILE A 320 10.12 10.99 5.19
C ILE A 320 10.63 12.36 4.71
N GLN A 321 11.95 12.53 4.58
CA GLN A 321 12.65 13.82 4.51
C GLN A 321 12.26 14.70 3.31
N LYS A 322 11.91 14.13 2.15
CA LYS A 322 11.38 14.93 1.03
C LYS A 322 9.93 15.37 1.25
N ALA A 323 9.12 14.51 1.88
CA ALA A 323 7.72 14.79 2.13
C ALA A 323 7.54 15.91 3.15
N THR A 324 8.47 16.02 4.11
CA THR A 324 8.44 17.06 5.15
C THR A 324 9.29 18.29 4.85
N ALA A 325 10.00 18.33 3.71
CA ALA A 325 10.90 19.44 3.39
C ALA A 325 10.18 20.81 3.36
N PRO A 326 10.75 21.85 4.00
CA PRO A 326 10.14 23.18 4.06
C PRO A 326 10.02 23.84 2.68
N GLN A 327 8.84 24.40 2.39
CA GLN A 327 8.55 25.10 1.15
C GLN A 327 8.81 26.62 1.32
N LYS A 328 9.55 27.24 0.39
CA LYS A 328 9.78 28.72 0.35
C LYS A 328 8.50 29.58 0.15
N LYS A 329 7.33 28.94 0.11
CA LYS A 329 5.99 29.53 -0.03
C LYS A 329 4.97 28.90 0.93
N ALA A 330 5.41 28.06 1.88
CA ALA A 330 4.55 27.70 2.99
C ALA A 330 4.34 28.93 3.87
N GLU A 331 3.15 29.03 4.42
CA GLU A 331 2.80 29.96 5.50
C GLU A 331 2.56 29.10 6.74
N GLY A 332 3.08 29.55 7.88
CA GLY A 332 3.31 28.74 9.07
C GLY A 332 4.67 29.09 9.68
N ASN A 333 4.81 28.87 10.99
CA ASN A 333 6.05 29.19 11.72
C ASN A 333 6.90 27.93 12.01
N GLU A 334 6.40 26.77 11.61
CA GLU A 334 6.92 25.44 11.97
C GLU A 334 7.24 24.65 10.68
N GLU A 335 8.02 23.58 10.78
CA GLU A 335 8.25 22.67 9.67
C GLU A 335 7.28 21.47 9.68
N PRO A 336 6.91 20.89 8.52
CA PRO A 336 5.99 19.75 8.47
C PRO A 336 6.46 18.50 9.25
N ILE A 337 7.77 18.38 9.53
CA ILE A 337 8.29 17.32 10.40
C ILE A 337 7.93 17.58 11.86
N GLU A 338 8.08 18.82 12.35
CA GLU A 338 7.77 19.19 13.75
C GLU A 338 6.28 18.97 14.06
N GLU A 339 5.41 19.26 13.08
CA GLU A 339 3.97 19.00 13.19
C GLU A 339 3.61 17.51 13.21
N LEU A 340 4.34 16.68 12.45
CA LEU A 340 4.19 15.22 12.50
C LEU A 340 4.74 14.63 13.80
N GLU A 341 5.87 15.12 14.29
CA GLU A 341 6.47 14.64 15.53
C GLU A 341 5.60 15.03 16.75
N LYS A 342 4.92 16.18 16.74
CA LYS A 342 3.86 16.49 17.74
C LYS A 342 2.69 15.51 17.70
N LEU A 343 2.28 15.06 16.51
CA LEU A 343 1.18 14.09 16.37
C LEU A 343 1.61 12.70 16.84
N GLU A 344 2.84 12.29 16.56
CA GLU A 344 3.46 11.05 17.07
C GLU A 344 3.51 11.06 18.61
N ASP A 345 3.92 12.18 19.19
CA ASP A 345 4.06 12.41 20.62
C ASP A 345 2.71 12.41 21.37
N GLU A 346 1.65 12.97 20.76
CA GLU A 346 0.27 12.93 21.28
C GLU A 346 -0.39 11.56 21.09
N ASP A 347 -0.25 10.97 19.90
CA ASP A 347 -0.88 9.70 19.55
C ASP A 347 -0.28 8.52 20.34
N THR A 348 1.03 8.51 20.56
CA THR A 348 1.69 7.50 21.42
C THR A 348 1.07 7.52 22.82
N ARG A 349 0.97 8.70 23.46
CA ARG A 349 0.33 8.86 24.79
C ARG A 349 -1.14 8.43 24.76
N ARG A 350 -1.87 8.81 23.73
CA ARG A 350 -3.28 8.45 23.52
C ARG A 350 -3.47 6.93 23.47
N MET A 351 -2.59 6.21 22.76
CA MET A 351 -2.63 4.74 22.63
C MET A 351 -2.09 4.02 23.87
N GLU A 352 -1.14 4.59 24.61
CA GLU A 352 -0.72 4.15 25.96
C GLU A 352 -1.86 4.26 27.00
N HIS A 353 -2.73 5.27 26.88
CA HIS A 353 -3.89 5.45 27.75
C HIS A 353 -5.07 4.51 27.41
N LEU A 354 -5.07 3.83 26.26
CA LEU A 354 -6.03 2.77 25.94
C LEU A 354 -5.67 1.46 26.68
N LYS A 355 -6.69 0.68 27.04
CA LYS A 355 -6.53 -0.48 27.93
C LYS A 355 -6.29 -1.79 27.16
N GLY A 356 -5.04 -2.23 27.08
CA GLY A 356 -4.71 -3.62 26.75
C GLY A 356 -3.29 -3.81 26.22
N ASP A 357 -3.14 -4.69 25.23
CA ASP A 357 -1.97 -4.77 24.36
C ASP A 357 -2.18 -3.88 23.11
N ASP A 358 -1.13 -3.65 22.30
CA ASP A 358 -1.20 -2.87 21.05
C ASP A 358 -2.39 -3.27 20.16
N THR A 359 -2.70 -4.57 20.13
CA THR A 359 -3.88 -5.13 19.43
C THR A 359 -5.19 -4.57 20.00
N ALA A 360 -5.37 -4.60 21.32
CA ALA A 360 -6.53 -4.06 21.99
C ALA A 360 -6.65 -2.53 21.83
N SER A 361 -5.54 -1.79 21.81
CA SER A 361 -5.56 -0.34 21.57
C SER A 361 -6.05 -0.01 20.16
N ILE A 362 -5.46 -0.61 19.11
CA ILE A 362 -5.89 -0.42 17.70
C ILE A 362 -7.38 -0.72 17.53
N TYR A 363 -7.86 -1.85 18.07
CA TYR A 363 -9.27 -2.21 17.91
C TYR A 363 -10.22 -1.37 18.77
N SER A 364 -9.81 -0.93 19.96
CA SER A 364 -10.61 -0.01 20.78
C SER A 364 -10.78 1.33 20.10
N ASP A 365 -9.72 1.84 19.46
CA ASP A 365 -9.76 3.11 18.70
C ASP A 365 -10.64 3.03 17.44
N LEU A 366 -10.80 1.84 16.87
CA LEU A 366 -11.76 1.55 15.79
C LEU A 366 -13.17 1.18 16.29
N GLU A 367 -13.44 1.32 17.59
CA GLU A 367 -14.70 0.93 18.28
C GLU A 367 -15.12 -0.55 18.06
N VAL A 368 -14.16 -1.48 18.00
CA VAL A 368 -14.41 -2.93 17.86
C VAL A 368 -13.76 -3.77 18.97
N HIS A 369 -14.36 -4.91 19.31
CA HIS A 369 -13.82 -5.80 20.33
C HIS A 369 -12.75 -6.73 19.76
N ALA A 370 -11.49 -6.50 20.14
CA ALA A 370 -10.29 -7.25 19.73
C ALA A 370 -10.42 -8.79 19.80
N LYS A 371 -11.24 -9.33 20.71
CA LYS A 371 -11.44 -10.78 20.88
C LYS A 371 -12.00 -11.52 19.65
N HIS A 372 -12.50 -10.80 18.65
CA HIS A 372 -13.10 -11.38 17.43
C HIS A 372 -12.24 -11.23 16.18
N TYR A 373 -11.01 -10.72 16.30
CA TYR A 373 -10.16 -10.38 15.15
C TYR A 373 -8.70 -10.86 15.34
N PRO A 374 -7.90 -10.96 14.26
CA PRO A 374 -6.50 -11.33 14.35
C PRO A 374 -5.70 -10.34 15.20
N LYS A 375 -4.64 -10.81 15.88
CA LYS A 375 -3.74 -9.93 16.61
C LYS A 375 -2.86 -9.11 15.67
N LEU A 376 -2.40 -7.95 16.15
CA LEU A 376 -1.17 -7.36 15.64
C LEU A 376 -0.02 -8.33 15.97
N GLN A 377 0.79 -8.65 14.96
CA GLN A 377 1.91 -9.58 15.03
C GLN A 377 3.21 -8.86 14.65
N THR A 378 4.29 -9.11 15.38
CA THR A 378 5.65 -8.60 15.08
C THR A 378 6.56 -9.67 14.49
N THR A 379 6.22 -10.95 14.65
CA THR A 379 6.77 -12.09 13.88
C THR A 379 5.62 -12.82 13.22
N PHE A 380 5.90 -13.57 12.15
CA PHE A 380 4.92 -14.52 11.62
C PHE A 380 4.60 -15.63 12.65
#